data_AF-A0A6L7TYH7-F1
#
_entry.id   AF-A0A6L7TYH7-F1
#
_cell.length_a   1.000
_cell.length_b   1.000
_cell.length_c   1.000
_cell.angle_alpha   90.00
_cell.angle_beta   90.00
_cell.angle_gamma   90.00
#
_symmetry.space_group_name_H-M   'P 1'
#
loop_
_entity.id
_entity.type
_entity.pdbx_description
1 polymer ?
#
loop_
_entity_poly.entity_id
_entity_poly.type
_entity_poly.pdbx_seq_one_letter_code
_entity_poly.pdbx_strand_id
1 'polypeptide(L)'
;MLLKKATAVILCAIILLAWGSVSWMVLPWHQMVANEFTNESEVAEAIRANAPKAGIYWLPFSHKDHKPGETAAFVNALPQGYGPGMIKQLVTQFIGDLVSVLIVVCLLSLTAGLGYWGRVGFVTLVGVAIGFVGHFAYWNWFGFPTPYLIVTVADSVIAWLLAGLAMARFVAKDTKKLTTAGGRYG
;
A
#
# COMPACT_ATOMS: atom_id res chain seq x y z
N MET A 1 10.55 -21.64 15.05
CA MET A 1 9.47 -20.62 15.03
C MET A 1 9.92 -19.31 14.39
N LEU A 2 11.06 -18.73 14.80
CA LEU A 2 11.59 -17.48 14.21
C LEU A 2 11.96 -17.59 12.72
N LEU A 3 12.64 -18.67 12.31
CA LEU A 3 13.05 -18.87 10.93
C LEU A 3 11.87 -18.89 9.94
N LYS A 4 10.78 -19.59 10.29
CA LYS A 4 9.54 -19.62 9.47
C LYS A 4 8.94 -18.23 9.28
N LYS A 5 8.95 -17.39 10.33
CA LYS A 5 8.46 -16.01 10.27
C LYS A 5 9.38 -15.14 9.41
N ALA A 6 10.71 -15.29 9.53
CA ALA A 6 11.65 -14.57 8.68
C ALA A 6 11.48 -14.93 7.19
N THR A 7 11.30 -16.21 6.86
CA THR A 7 10.97 -16.65 5.49
C THR A 7 9.66 -16.04 5.01
N ALA A 8 8.63 -15.99 5.86
CA ALA A 8 7.35 -15.35 5.53
C ALA A 8 7.55 -13.88 5.17
N VAL A 9 8.36 -13.15 5.95
CA VAL A 9 8.62 -11.72 5.74
C VAL A 9 9.26 -11.47 4.38
N ILE A 10 10.34 -12.19 4.07
CA ILE A 10 11.05 -12.02 2.79
C ILE A 10 10.16 -12.40 1.61
N LEU A 11 9.50 -13.55 1.67
CA LEU A 11 8.64 -14.03 0.59
C LEU A 11 7.48 -13.07 0.32
N CYS A 12 6.81 -12.59 1.35
CA CYS A 12 5.68 -11.68 1.17
C CYS A 12 6.16 -10.30 0.68
N ALA A 13 7.33 -9.81 1.10
CA ALA A 13 7.88 -8.56 0.56
C ALA A 13 8.19 -8.68 -0.94
N ILE A 14 8.72 -9.84 -1.39
CA ILE A 14 8.90 -10.12 -2.83
C ILE A 14 7.56 -10.13 -3.55
N ILE A 15 6.52 -10.73 -2.97
CA ILE A 15 5.17 -10.76 -3.54
C ILE A 15 4.60 -9.34 -3.68
N LEU A 16 4.73 -8.49 -2.65
CA LEU A 16 4.26 -7.10 -2.70
C LEU A 16 4.99 -6.31 -3.79
N LEU A 17 6.32 -6.42 -3.85
CA LEU A 17 7.12 -5.75 -4.88
C LEU A 17 6.74 -6.23 -6.29
N ALA A 18 6.62 -7.55 -6.48
CA ALA A 18 6.26 -8.14 -7.77
C ALA A 18 4.84 -7.74 -8.21
N TRP A 19 3.88 -7.78 -7.30
CA TRP A 19 2.52 -7.30 -7.57
C TRP A 19 2.52 -5.81 -7.90
N GLY A 20 3.23 -4.98 -7.13
CA GLY A 20 3.36 -3.55 -7.41
C GLY A 20 3.92 -3.28 -8.80
N SER A 21 4.96 -4.02 -9.22
CA SER A 21 5.50 -3.93 -10.58
C SER A 21 4.47 -4.33 -11.64
N VAL A 22 3.76 -5.45 -11.46
CA VAL A 22 2.71 -5.87 -12.41
C VAL A 22 1.59 -4.83 -12.49
N SER A 23 1.13 -4.37 -11.33
CA SER A 23 0.05 -3.40 -11.20
C SER A 23 0.36 -2.08 -11.90
N TRP A 24 1.58 -1.55 -11.76
CA TRP A 24 1.96 -0.26 -12.33
C TRP A 24 2.55 -0.32 -13.74
N MET A 25 3.22 -1.42 -14.10
CA MET A 25 3.94 -1.52 -15.38
C MET A 25 3.20 -2.34 -16.44
N VAL A 26 2.29 -3.23 -16.02
CA VAL A 26 1.60 -4.15 -16.93
C VAL A 26 0.11 -3.82 -17.06
N LEU A 27 -0.56 -3.46 -15.95
CA LEU A 27 -1.97 -3.11 -15.97
C LEU A 27 -2.17 -1.62 -16.30
N PRO A 28 -3.15 -1.26 -17.16
CA PRO A 28 -3.38 0.13 -17.56
C PRO A 28 -4.15 0.95 -16.52
N TRP A 29 -4.69 0.31 -15.50
CA TRP A 29 -5.70 0.87 -14.61
C TRP A 29 -5.28 2.10 -13.79
N HIS A 30 -3.98 2.26 -13.47
CA HIS A 30 -3.47 3.48 -12.82
C HIS A 30 -3.39 4.66 -13.79
N GLN A 31 -3.14 4.40 -15.08
CA GLN A 31 -3.14 5.42 -16.13
C GLN A 31 -4.56 5.83 -16.52
N MET A 32 -5.50 4.88 -16.52
CA MET A 32 -6.92 5.14 -16.86
C MET A 32 -7.63 6.10 -15.90
N VAL A 33 -7.07 6.32 -14.71
CA VAL A 33 -7.62 7.22 -13.69
C VAL A 33 -6.81 8.51 -13.53
N ALA A 34 -5.80 8.70 -14.40
CA ALA A 34 -4.98 9.90 -14.48
C ALA A 34 -5.32 10.69 -15.75
N ASN A 35 -4.97 11.98 -15.76
CA ASN A 35 -5.08 12.83 -16.94
C ASN A 35 -3.71 13.41 -17.28
N GLU A 36 -3.42 13.52 -18.57
CA GLU A 36 -2.27 14.27 -19.08
C GLU A 36 -2.63 15.76 -19.15
N PHE A 37 -1.63 16.63 -18.98
CA PHE A 37 -1.82 18.06 -19.24
C PHE A 37 -1.71 18.34 -20.74
N THR A 38 -2.53 19.25 -21.25
CA THR A 38 -2.51 19.63 -22.67
C THR A 38 -1.21 20.33 -23.09
N ASN A 39 -0.51 20.99 -22.15
CA ASN A 39 0.79 21.61 -22.35
C ASN A 39 1.70 21.36 -21.13
N GLU A 40 2.34 20.19 -21.10
CA GLU A 40 3.21 19.80 -19.98
C GLU A 40 4.39 20.74 -19.76
N SER A 41 4.94 21.33 -20.83
CA SER A 41 6.09 22.24 -20.72
C SER A 41 5.72 23.52 -19.96
N GLU A 42 4.59 24.12 -20.30
CA GLU A 42 4.09 25.33 -19.64
C GLU A 42 3.73 25.05 -18.18
N VAL A 43 3.04 23.93 -17.91
CA VAL A 43 2.70 23.52 -16.54
C VAL A 43 3.96 23.25 -15.71
N ALA A 44 4.96 22.56 -16.27
CA ALA A 44 6.21 22.28 -15.59
C ALA A 44 6.99 23.56 -15.26
N GLU A 45 7.00 24.54 -16.17
CA GLU A 45 7.62 25.86 -15.92
C GLU A 45 6.88 26.61 -14.81
N ALA A 46 5.55 26.67 -14.86
CA ALA A 46 4.73 27.31 -13.83
C ALA A 46 4.95 26.68 -12.45
N ILE A 47 5.00 25.34 -12.35
CA ILE A 47 5.32 24.64 -11.11
C ILE A 47 6.73 25.00 -10.64
N ARG A 48 7.74 24.95 -11.51
CA ARG A 48 9.13 25.25 -11.13
C ARG A 48 9.29 26.69 -10.63
N ALA A 49 8.60 27.65 -11.25
CA ALA A 49 8.65 29.06 -10.88
C ALA A 49 7.95 29.35 -9.54
N ASN A 50 6.91 28.58 -9.18
CA ASN A 50 6.07 28.87 -8.03
C ASN A 50 6.20 27.87 -6.86
N ALA A 51 6.88 26.75 -7.05
CA ALA A 51 7.11 25.72 -6.03
C ALA A 51 8.62 25.49 -5.81
N PRO A 52 9.37 26.42 -5.20
CA PRO A 52 10.84 26.36 -5.13
C PRO A 52 11.40 25.20 -4.30
N LYS A 53 10.55 24.50 -3.54
CA LYS A 53 10.93 23.35 -2.70
C LYS A 53 10.20 22.11 -3.15
N ALA A 54 10.87 20.96 -3.08
CA ALA A 54 10.20 19.68 -3.25
C ALA A 54 9.18 19.47 -2.11
N GLY A 55 7.96 19.05 -2.44
CA GLY A 55 6.94 18.73 -1.45
C GLY A 55 5.51 18.99 -1.89
N ILE A 56 4.61 19.04 -0.90
CA ILE A 56 3.17 19.16 -1.09
C ILE A 56 2.74 20.62 -1.15
N TYR A 57 1.95 20.95 -2.18
CA TYR A 57 1.36 22.25 -2.42
C TYR A 57 -0.16 22.13 -2.58
N TRP A 58 -0.86 23.09 -1.99
CA TRP A 58 -2.31 23.24 -2.08
C TRP A 58 -2.62 24.55 -2.78
N LEU A 59 -3.54 24.52 -3.72
CA LEU A 59 -4.05 25.70 -4.40
C LEU A 59 -5.59 25.72 -4.28
N PRO A 60 -6.19 26.78 -3.72
CA PRO A 60 -5.55 27.75 -2.81
C PRO A 60 -5.15 27.11 -1.47
N PHE A 61 -4.07 27.58 -0.84
CA PHE A 61 -3.60 27.03 0.44
C PHE A 61 -4.53 27.35 1.61
N SER A 62 -5.05 28.58 1.65
CA SER A 62 -5.96 29.02 2.70
C SER A 62 -7.39 28.61 2.36
N HIS A 63 -8.08 28.02 3.34
CA HIS A 63 -9.49 27.68 3.15
C HIS A 63 -10.37 28.92 2.83
N LYS A 64 -9.98 30.09 3.34
CA LYS A 64 -10.71 31.35 3.13
C LYS A 64 -10.64 31.86 1.69
N ASP A 65 -9.64 31.42 0.93
CA ASP A 65 -9.42 31.84 -0.44
C ASP A 65 -10.12 30.91 -1.44
N HIS A 66 -10.84 29.89 -0.97
CA HIS A 66 -11.65 29.03 -1.84
C HIS A 66 -12.83 29.80 -2.40
N LYS A 67 -12.90 29.91 -3.72
CA LYS A 67 -14.00 30.57 -4.43
C LYS A 67 -14.57 29.64 -5.50
N PRO A 68 -15.90 29.65 -5.71
CA PRO A 68 -16.52 28.90 -6.79
C PRO A 68 -15.95 29.30 -8.16
N GLY A 69 -15.60 28.31 -8.99
CA GLY A 69 -15.10 28.52 -10.36
C GLY A 69 -13.60 28.82 -10.47
N GLU A 70 -12.87 28.93 -9.35
CA GLU A 70 -11.40 29.00 -9.38
C GLU A 70 -10.77 27.60 -9.39
N THR A 71 -9.58 27.51 -10.00
CA THR A 71 -8.82 26.26 -10.08
C THR A 71 -8.33 25.84 -8.70
N ALA A 72 -8.64 24.60 -8.32
CA ALA A 72 -8.09 23.97 -7.13
C ALA A 72 -7.13 22.84 -7.51
N ALA A 73 -6.06 22.66 -6.74
CA ALA A 73 -5.10 21.58 -6.96
C ALA A 73 -4.41 21.12 -5.67
N PHE A 74 -4.17 19.82 -5.59
CA PHE A 74 -3.25 19.20 -4.64
C PHE A 74 -2.11 18.59 -5.46
N VAL A 75 -0.91 19.16 -5.34
CA VAL A 75 0.27 18.79 -6.13
C VAL A 75 1.43 18.38 -5.23
N ASN A 76 2.09 17.28 -5.56
CA ASN A 76 3.44 17.00 -5.07
C ASN A 76 4.45 17.51 -6.12
N ALA A 77 5.08 18.65 -5.85
CA ALA A 77 6.02 19.28 -6.78
C ALA A 77 7.45 18.76 -6.56
N LEU A 78 8.12 18.43 -7.66
CA LEU A 78 9.54 18.08 -7.71
C LEU A 78 10.23 18.99 -8.73
N PRO A 79 10.68 20.19 -8.35
CA PRO A 79 11.25 21.18 -9.29
C PRO A 79 12.46 20.67 -10.08
N GLN A 80 13.22 19.76 -9.46
CA GLN A 80 14.36 19.06 -10.04
C GLN A 80 13.98 17.87 -10.94
N GLY A 81 12.70 17.51 -11.02
CA GLY A 81 12.20 16.34 -11.73
C GLY A 81 12.58 15.00 -11.07
N TYR A 82 12.38 13.92 -11.82
CA TYR A 82 12.83 12.57 -11.45
C TYR A 82 14.28 12.35 -11.85
N GLY A 83 15.06 11.67 -11.00
CA GLY A 83 16.44 11.29 -11.32
C GLY A 83 16.54 10.21 -12.40
N PRO A 84 17.71 10.01 -13.02
CA PRO A 84 17.89 9.17 -14.21
C PRO A 84 17.78 7.64 -13.98
N GLY A 85 17.47 7.19 -12.76
CA GLY A 85 17.41 5.76 -12.44
C GLY A 85 16.44 5.44 -11.31
N MET A 86 15.98 4.18 -11.28
CA MET A 86 14.94 3.70 -10.36
C MET A 86 15.46 2.81 -9.23
N ILE A 87 16.75 2.45 -9.21
CA ILE A 87 17.32 1.48 -8.26
C ILE A 87 17.10 1.93 -6.81
N LYS A 88 17.29 3.23 -6.52
CA LYS A 88 17.08 3.78 -5.18
C LYS A 88 15.63 3.60 -4.72
N GLN A 89 14.68 3.84 -5.61
CA GLN A 89 13.24 3.73 -5.35
C GLN A 89 12.85 2.27 -5.16
N LEU A 90 13.36 1.36 -5.97
CA LEU A 90 13.12 -0.08 -5.83
C LEU A 90 13.66 -0.63 -4.49
N VAL A 91 14.87 -0.24 -4.11
CA VAL A 91 15.45 -0.64 -2.81
C VAL A 91 14.64 -0.06 -1.65
N THR A 92 14.24 1.21 -1.76
CA THR A 92 13.41 1.88 -0.74
C THR A 92 12.04 1.21 -0.62
N GLN A 93 11.42 0.87 -1.74
CA GLN A 93 10.15 0.13 -1.79
C GLN A 93 10.31 -1.23 -1.11
N PHE A 94 11.33 -2.01 -1.47
CA PHE A 94 11.54 -3.33 -0.89
C PHE A 94 11.78 -3.29 0.63
N ILE A 95 12.52 -2.30 1.13
CA ILE A 95 12.69 -2.08 2.58
C ILE A 95 11.34 -1.72 3.22
N GLY A 96 10.56 -0.85 2.58
CA GLY A 96 9.20 -0.52 3.02
C GLY A 96 8.27 -1.74 3.08
N ASP A 97 8.35 -2.62 2.09
CA ASP A 97 7.58 -3.86 2.02
C ASP A 97 8.00 -4.82 3.14
N LEU A 98 9.30 -4.96 3.42
CA LEU A 98 9.80 -5.77 4.54
C LEU A 98 9.25 -5.29 5.89
N VAL A 99 9.26 -3.97 6.12
CA VAL A 99 8.71 -3.36 7.35
C VAL A 99 7.20 -3.57 7.43
N SER A 100 6.49 -3.33 6.34
CA SER A 100 5.03 -3.48 6.26
C SER A 100 4.60 -4.92 6.56
N VAL A 101 5.27 -5.89 5.92
CA VAL A 101 5.00 -7.31 6.14
C VAL A 101 5.33 -7.73 7.56
N LEU A 102 6.43 -7.24 8.15
CA LEU A 102 6.78 -7.52 9.54
C LEU A 102 5.67 -7.08 10.49
N ILE A 103 5.11 -5.88 10.28
CA ILE A 103 3.97 -5.37 11.06
C ILE A 103 2.77 -6.31 10.94
N VAL A 104 2.42 -6.74 9.72
CA VAL A 104 1.27 -7.64 9.51
C VAL A 104 1.51 -9.04 10.08
N VAL A 105 2.73 -9.57 10.03
CA VAL A 105 3.09 -10.82 10.70
C VAL A 105 2.95 -10.69 12.22
N CYS A 106 3.30 -9.55 12.80
CA CYS A 106 3.08 -9.26 14.21
C CYS A 106 1.58 -9.21 14.52
N LEU A 107 0.78 -8.46 13.75
CA LEU A 107 -0.68 -8.39 13.90
C LEU A 107 -1.32 -9.78 13.82
N LEU A 108 -0.96 -10.58 12.82
CA LEU A 108 -1.47 -11.94 12.67
C LEU A 108 -1.06 -12.84 13.86
N SER A 109 0.14 -12.63 14.41
CA SER A 109 0.62 -13.36 15.60
C SER A 109 -0.16 -13.03 16.88
N LEU A 110 -0.85 -11.88 16.93
CA LEU A 110 -1.74 -11.50 18.03
C LEU A 110 -3.12 -12.17 17.94
N THR A 111 -3.43 -12.83 16.82
CA THR A 111 -4.68 -13.58 16.66
C THR A 111 -4.57 -15.01 17.19
N ALA A 112 -5.70 -15.61 17.59
CA ALA A 112 -5.78 -17.01 18.01
C ALA A 112 -6.94 -17.73 17.31
N GLY A 113 -6.84 -19.05 17.15
CA GLY A 113 -7.92 -19.87 16.61
C GLY A 113 -8.14 -19.78 15.09
N LEU A 114 -7.42 -18.91 14.36
CA LEU A 114 -7.57 -18.80 12.91
C LEU A 114 -6.96 -20.01 12.18
N GLY A 115 -7.80 -20.72 11.43
CA GLY A 115 -7.39 -21.65 10.39
C GLY A 115 -6.76 -20.93 9.18
N TYR A 116 -6.27 -21.68 8.19
CA TYR A 116 -5.56 -21.11 7.03
C TYR A 116 -6.34 -19.97 6.36
N TRP A 117 -7.59 -20.20 5.96
CA TRP A 117 -8.43 -19.19 5.31
C TRP A 117 -8.82 -18.03 6.21
N GLY A 118 -8.91 -18.25 7.53
CA GLY A 118 -9.10 -17.16 8.50
C GLY A 118 -7.90 -16.21 8.53
N ARG A 119 -6.68 -16.73 8.38
CA ARG A 119 -5.47 -15.90 8.30
C ARG A 119 -5.37 -15.17 6.96
N VAL A 120 -5.70 -15.83 5.85
CA VAL A 120 -5.77 -15.19 4.53
C VAL A 120 -6.78 -14.04 4.56
N GLY A 121 -7.99 -14.28 5.10
CA GLY A 121 -9.02 -13.27 5.27
C GLY A 121 -8.57 -12.11 6.17
N PHE A 122 -7.90 -12.41 7.29
CA PHE A 122 -7.33 -11.37 8.17
C PHE A 122 -6.34 -10.47 7.42
N VAL A 123 -5.36 -11.05 6.71
CA VAL A 123 -4.35 -10.28 5.96
C VAL A 123 -5.01 -9.50 4.81
N THR A 124 -6.01 -10.07 4.15
CA THR A 124 -6.77 -9.38 3.09
C THR A 124 -7.53 -8.16 3.65
N LEU A 125 -8.16 -8.29 4.82
CA LEU A 125 -8.83 -7.17 5.50
C LEU A 125 -7.85 -6.08 5.94
N VAL A 126 -6.62 -6.45 6.32
CA VAL A 126 -5.55 -5.47 6.54
C VAL A 126 -5.27 -4.68 5.25
N GLY A 127 -5.22 -5.35 4.09
CA GLY A 127 -5.11 -4.67 2.80
C GLY A 127 -6.28 -3.75 2.47
N VAL A 128 -7.51 -4.18 2.75
CA VAL A 128 -8.69 -3.31 2.63
C VAL A 128 -8.53 -2.06 3.49
N ALA A 129 -8.13 -2.22 4.76
CA ALA A 129 -7.96 -1.11 5.68
C ALA A 129 -6.86 -0.14 5.20
N ILE A 130 -5.72 -0.66 4.74
CA ILE A 130 -4.61 0.14 4.21
C ILE A 130 -5.07 0.93 2.98
N GLY A 131 -5.63 0.25 1.98
CA GLY A 131 -6.07 0.90 0.74
C GLY A 131 -7.20 1.90 0.97
N PHE A 132 -8.16 1.58 1.84
CA PHE A 132 -9.28 2.47 2.08
C PHE A 132 -8.87 3.67 2.94
N VAL A 133 -8.31 3.44 4.13
CA VAL A 133 -7.93 4.53 5.04
C VAL A 133 -6.85 5.42 4.42
N GLY A 134 -5.91 4.85 3.65
CA GLY A 134 -4.85 5.59 2.99
C GLY A 134 -5.33 6.59 1.93
N HIS A 135 -6.52 6.38 1.35
CA HIS A 135 -7.02 7.19 0.23
C HIS A 135 -8.38 7.82 0.48
N PHE A 136 -9.09 7.44 1.55
CA PHE A 136 -10.42 7.95 1.87
C PHE A 136 -10.44 9.46 2.09
N ALA A 137 -9.45 10.00 2.81
CA ALA A 137 -9.35 11.43 3.03
C ALA A 137 -9.11 12.19 1.72
N TYR A 138 -8.36 11.61 0.78
CA TYR A 138 -8.09 12.24 -0.51
C TYR A 138 -9.33 12.31 -1.39
N TRP A 139 -10.11 11.24 -1.40
CA TRP A 139 -11.41 11.21 -2.06
C TRP A 139 -12.41 12.20 -1.42
N ASN A 140 -12.52 12.19 -0.10
CA ASN A 140 -13.53 12.99 0.61
C ASN A 140 -13.20 14.49 0.66
N TRP A 141 -11.94 14.85 0.93
CA TRP A 141 -11.55 16.25 1.18
C TRP A 141 -10.88 16.94 0.01
N PHE A 142 -10.21 16.19 -0.87
CA PHE A 142 -9.37 16.76 -1.92
C PHE A 142 -9.85 16.43 -3.33
N GLY A 143 -11.07 15.90 -3.47
CA GLY A 143 -11.74 15.73 -4.75
C GLY A 143 -11.10 14.68 -5.67
N PHE A 144 -10.30 13.76 -5.12
CA PHE A 144 -9.76 12.66 -5.91
C PHE A 144 -10.92 11.84 -6.50
N PRO A 145 -10.86 11.44 -7.78
CA PRO A 145 -11.99 10.85 -8.46
C PRO A 145 -12.31 9.46 -7.89
N THR A 146 -13.59 9.08 -7.86
CA THR A 146 -14.02 7.76 -7.36
C THR A 146 -13.30 6.58 -8.03
N PRO A 147 -13.06 6.57 -9.36
CA PRO A 147 -12.23 5.55 -9.99
C PRO A 147 -10.81 5.42 -9.40
N TYR A 148 -10.16 6.53 -9.02
CA TYR A 148 -8.85 6.49 -8.38
C TYR A 148 -8.91 5.75 -7.05
N LEU A 149 -9.88 6.08 -6.19
CA LEU A 149 -10.08 5.39 -4.90
C LEU A 149 -10.30 3.88 -5.11
N ILE A 150 -11.12 3.50 -6.09
CA ILE A 150 -11.40 2.09 -6.41
C ILE A 150 -10.12 1.37 -6.83
N VAL A 151 -9.34 1.94 -7.74
CA VAL A 151 -8.09 1.33 -8.23
C VAL A 151 -7.07 1.19 -7.10
N THR A 152 -6.85 2.22 -6.28
CA THR A 152 -5.88 2.15 -5.17
C THR A 152 -6.29 1.16 -4.08
N VAL A 153 -7.59 1.07 -3.77
CA VAL A 153 -8.13 0.08 -2.83
C VAL A 153 -7.97 -1.33 -3.41
N ALA A 154 -8.37 -1.54 -4.67
CA ALA A 154 -8.25 -2.85 -5.32
C ALA A 154 -6.80 -3.32 -5.40
N ASP A 155 -5.88 -2.42 -5.75
CA ASP A 155 -4.44 -2.69 -5.80
C ASP A 155 -3.92 -3.18 -4.45
N SER A 156 -4.26 -2.47 -3.36
CA SER A 156 -3.88 -2.88 -2.00
C SER A 156 -4.50 -4.23 -1.61
N VAL A 157 -5.79 -4.43 -1.88
CA VAL A 157 -6.50 -5.67 -1.54
C VAL A 157 -5.87 -6.87 -2.25
N ILE A 158 -5.54 -6.76 -3.54
CA ILE A 158 -4.92 -7.85 -4.29
C ILE A 158 -3.49 -8.11 -3.78
N ALA A 159 -2.70 -7.07 -3.53
CA ALA A 159 -1.35 -7.20 -2.98
C ALA A 159 -1.35 -8.02 -1.68
N TRP A 160 -2.23 -7.65 -0.74
CA TRP A 160 -2.32 -8.28 0.57
C TRP A 160 -3.05 -9.63 0.53
N LEU A 161 -3.96 -9.86 -0.41
CA LEU A 161 -4.51 -11.19 -0.66
C LEU A 161 -3.41 -12.16 -1.10
N LEU A 162 -2.59 -11.78 -2.09
CA LEU A 162 -1.47 -12.59 -2.58
C LEU A 162 -0.45 -12.85 -1.47
N ALA A 163 -0.07 -11.81 -0.72
CA ALA A 163 0.80 -11.96 0.44
C ALA A 163 0.17 -12.85 1.52
N GLY A 164 -1.13 -12.72 1.79
CA GLY A 164 -1.88 -13.53 2.74
C GLY A 164 -1.88 -15.02 2.39
N LEU A 165 -2.04 -15.38 1.11
CA LEU A 165 -1.96 -16.76 0.62
C LEU A 165 -0.60 -17.41 0.95
N ALA A 166 0.50 -16.64 0.89
CA ALA A 166 1.82 -17.09 1.29
C ALA A 166 1.97 -17.09 2.82
N MET A 167 1.71 -15.95 3.47
CA MET A 167 1.91 -15.72 4.91
C MET A 167 1.19 -16.73 5.79
N ALA A 168 -0.05 -17.09 5.44
CA ALA A 168 -0.88 -18.00 6.23
C ALA A 168 -0.26 -19.39 6.43
N ARG A 169 0.64 -19.83 5.54
CA ARG A 169 1.38 -21.11 5.65
C ARG A 169 2.51 -21.07 6.68
N PHE A 170 3.16 -19.93 6.83
CA PHE A 170 4.36 -19.80 7.65
C PHE A 170 4.06 -19.31 9.07
N VAL A 171 2.97 -18.56 9.24
CA VAL A 171 2.49 -18.06 10.55
C VAL A 171 1.42 -19.01 11.09
N ALA A 172 1.77 -20.29 11.29
CA ALA A 172 0.93 -21.27 11.96
C ALA A 172 1.37 -21.51 13.40
N LYS A 173 0.41 -21.54 14.34
CA LYS A 173 0.62 -22.21 15.63
C LYS A 173 0.69 -23.71 15.35
N ASP A 174 1.80 -24.35 15.73
CA ASP A 174 1.83 -25.80 15.88
C ASP A 174 0.76 -26.16 16.91
N THR A 175 -0.35 -26.74 16.47
CA THR A 175 -1.31 -27.36 17.38
C THR A 175 -0.59 -28.57 17.96
N LYS A 176 0.10 -28.39 19.09
CA LYS A 176 0.48 -29.53 19.92
C LYS A 176 -0.84 -30.22 20.26
N LYS A 177 -1.13 -31.37 19.62
CA LYS A 177 -2.09 -32.33 20.16
C LYS A 177 -1.54 -32.66 21.54
N LEU A 178 -2.18 -32.13 22.58
CA LEU A 178 -2.04 -32.67 23.93
C LEU A 178 -2.66 -34.07 23.84
N THR A 179 -1.86 -35.06 23.45
CA THR A 179 -2.19 -36.45 23.67
C THR A 179 -2.33 -36.61 25.18
N THR A 180 -3.58 -36.78 25.62
CA THR A 180 -3.95 -37.19 26.96
C THR A 180 -3.27 -38.53 27.28
N ALA A 181 -2.07 -38.47 27.85
CA ALA A 181 -1.46 -39.57 28.59
C ALA A 181 -1.79 -39.36 30.07
N GLY A 182 -3.04 -39.64 30.44
CA GLY A 182 -3.54 -39.50 31.81
C GLY A 182 -4.69 -40.46 32.02
N GLY A 183 -4.38 -41.74 32.22
CA GLY A 183 -5.39 -42.77 32.39
C GLY A 183 -4.82 -44.15 32.68
N ARG A 184 -3.93 -44.26 33.67
CA ARG A 184 -3.64 -45.51 34.40
C ARG A 184 -3.14 -45.20 35.80
N TYR A 185 -4.07 -44.98 36.73
CA TYR A 185 -3.98 -45.38 38.14
C TYR A 185 -5.41 -45.44 38.69
N GLY A 186 -5.80 -46.59 39.24
CA GLY A 186 -7.13 -46.89 39.80
C GLY A 186 -7.65 -48.21 39.30
#